data_AF-A0A0A6P2C1-F1
#
_entry.id   AF-A0A0A6P2C1-F1
#
_cell.length_a   1.000
_cell.length_b   1.000
_cell.length_c   1.000
_cell.angle_alpha   90.00
_cell.angle_beta   90.00
_cell.angle_gamma   90.00
#
_symmetry.space_group_name_H-M   'P 1'
#
loop_
_entity.id
_entity.type
_entity.pdbx_description
1 polymer ?
#
loop_
_entity_poly.entity_id
_entity_poly.type
_entity_poly.pdbx_seq_one_letter_code
_entity_poly.pdbx_strand_id
1 'polypeptide(L)'
;MRLKFTGHNTKPQIKYVNPETLRKRCGKPQNTACFNENSQWTEKNNVLKITFNPVIYLNNKLKGSAKKEALAHEKRHFRDFRGLARQLRSELTDRIQKRRYSSDYMENRWAWFHYDLCLASRAYHKRIGAMVDICIRPSSSRPH
;
A
#
# COMPACT_ATOMS: atom_id res chain seq x y z
N MET A 1 11.03 22.57 -5.53
CA MET A 1 11.08 21.16 -5.12
C MET A 1 11.02 20.24 -6.32
N ARG A 2 11.68 19.08 -6.29
CA ARG A 2 11.56 18.01 -7.29
C ARG A 2 10.96 16.75 -6.66
N LEU A 3 10.18 15.98 -7.42
CA LEU A 3 9.61 14.71 -6.99
C LEU A 3 10.41 13.53 -7.54
N LYS A 4 10.85 12.62 -6.66
CA LYS A 4 11.39 11.30 -7.02
C LYS A 4 10.43 10.22 -6.52
N PHE A 5 9.71 9.56 -7.42
CA PHE A 5 8.64 8.61 -7.07
C PHE A 5 8.90 7.24 -7.72
N THR A 6 9.29 6.24 -6.93
CA THR A 6 9.81 4.95 -7.44
C THR A 6 9.06 3.74 -6.89
N GLY A 7 9.12 2.60 -7.59
CA GLY A 7 8.60 1.31 -7.10
C GLY A 7 7.10 1.06 -7.24
N HIS A 8 6.27 2.10 -7.33
CA HIS A 8 4.80 1.98 -7.48
C HIS A 8 4.31 1.20 -8.71
N ASN A 9 5.10 1.15 -9.79
CA ASN A 9 4.77 0.36 -11.00
C ASN A 9 5.51 -0.98 -11.06
N THR A 10 6.43 -1.24 -10.13
CA THR A 10 7.20 -2.48 -10.10
C THR A 10 6.29 -3.61 -9.65
N LYS A 11 6.31 -4.74 -10.36
CA LYS A 11 5.56 -5.94 -9.95
C LYS A 11 6.02 -6.36 -8.54
N PRO A 12 5.10 -6.79 -7.66
CA PRO A 12 5.47 -7.19 -6.31
C PRO A 12 6.39 -8.41 -6.34
N GLN A 13 7.42 -8.41 -5.49
CA GLN A 13 8.21 -9.61 -5.26
C GLN A 13 7.36 -10.64 -4.53
N ILE A 14 7.39 -11.90 -4.96
CA ILE A 14 6.67 -12.99 -4.29
C ILE A 14 7.64 -13.71 -3.35
N LYS A 15 7.33 -13.72 -2.05
CA LYS A 15 8.13 -14.41 -1.02
C LYS A 15 7.32 -15.52 -0.37
N TYR A 16 7.87 -16.73 -0.39
CA TYR A 16 7.28 -17.87 0.31
C TYR A 16 7.88 -17.96 1.70
N VAL A 17 7.02 -17.94 2.71
CA VAL A 17 7.43 -17.85 4.10
C VAL A 17 6.59 -18.79 4.98
N ASN A 18 7.09 -19.10 6.17
CA ASN A 18 6.34 -19.87 7.15
C ASN A 18 5.21 -19.00 7.78
N PRO A 19 4.19 -19.62 8.41
CA PRO A 19 3.07 -18.90 9.02
C PRO A 19 3.49 -17.88 10.10
N GLU A 20 4.55 -18.14 10.85
CA GLU A 20 5.06 -17.21 11.87
C GLU A 20 5.58 -15.92 11.25
N THR A 21 6.32 -16.03 10.15
CA THR A 21 6.84 -14.87 9.41
C THR A 21 5.68 -14.09 8.78
N LEU A 22 4.64 -14.77 8.28
CA LEU A 22 3.42 -14.10 7.81
C LEU A 22 2.80 -13.25 8.92
N ARG A 23 2.55 -13.83 10.10
CA ARG A 23 1.98 -13.07 11.23
C ARG A 23 2.80 -11.83 11.57
N LYS A 24 4.13 -11.97 11.64
CA LYS A 24 5.05 -10.85 11.91
C LYS A 24 5.02 -9.76 10.83
N ARG A 25 4.82 -10.13 9.56
CA ARG A 25 4.85 -9.18 8.43
C ARG A 25 3.50 -8.55 8.10
N CYS A 26 2.41 -9.21 8.45
CA CYS A 26 1.06 -8.86 8.01
C CYS A 26 0.15 -8.35 9.16
N GLY A 27 0.62 -8.35 10.41
CA GLY A 27 -0.02 -7.65 11.53
C GLY A 27 -1.34 -8.25 12.04
N LYS A 28 -1.74 -9.42 11.57
CA LYS A 28 -2.93 -10.18 11.99
C LYS A 28 -2.65 -11.69 11.92
N PRO A 29 -3.45 -12.56 12.56
CA PRO A 29 -3.39 -14.01 12.34
C PRO A 29 -3.86 -14.35 10.92
N GLN A 30 -2.99 -14.11 9.93
CA GLN A 30 -3.16 -14.53 8.55
C GLN A 30 -2.34 -15.80 8.32
N ASN A 31 -3.02 -16.86 7.87
CA ASN A 31 -2.40 -18.16 7.59
C ASN A 31 -2.22 -18.40 6.09
N THR A 32 -2.62 -17.48 5.21
CA THR A 32 -2.65 -17.68 3.76
C THR A 32 -1.63 -16.80 3.04
N ALA A 33 -1.85 -15.48 3.03
CA ALA A 33 -1.03 -14.54 2.28
C ALA A 33 -1.23 -13.10 2.78
N CYS A 34 -0.33 -12.19 2.38
CA CYS A 34 -0.55 -10.77 2.48
C CYS A 34 0.27 -9.95 1.46
N PHE A 35 -0.30 -8.85 1.02
CA PHE A 35 0.36 -7.79 0.28
C PHE A 35 0.87 -6.72 1.25
N ASN A 36 2.12 -6.29 1.04
CA ASN A 36 2.73 -5.20 1.78
C ASN A 36 3.44 -4.28 0.78
N GLU A 37 3.05 -3.00 0.74
CA GLU A 37 3.60 -2.03 -0.19
C GLU A 37 4.98 -1.50 0.22
N ASN A 38 5.39 -1.75 1.48
CA ASN A 38 6.66 -1.39 2.10
C ASN A 38 7.13 0.00 1.65
N SER A 39 6.41 0.99 2.12
CA SER A 39 6.49 2.36 1.64
C SER A 39 7.25 3.27 2.60
N GLN A 40 7.99 4.22 2.05
CA GLN A 40 8.66 5.27 2.80
C GLN A 40 8.74 6.54 1.98
N TRP A 41 8.78 7.68 2.68
CA TRP A 41 9.07 8.96 2.06
C TRP A 41 10.12 9.72 2.87
N THR A 42 10.90 10.55 2.19
CA THR A 42 11.87 11.46 2.79
C THR A 42 11.92 12.76 2.03
N GLU A 43 12.28 13.83 2.72
CA GLU A 43 12.50 15.14 2.13
C GLU A 43 13.94 15.59 2.44
N LYS A 44 14.74 15.82 1.40
CA LYS A 44 16.13 16.29 1.56
C LYS A 44 16.57 17.11 0.34
N ASN A 45 17.27 18.22 0.56
CA ASN A 45 17.84 19.06 -0.50
C ASN A 45 16.79 19.47 -1.56
N ASN A 46 15.60 19.90 -1.13
CA ASN A 46 14.49 20.30 -2.01
C ASN A 46 14.01 19.17 -2.95
N VAL A 47 14.21 17.91 -2.54
CA VAL A 47 13.73 16.71 -3.23
C VAL A 47 12.83 15.92 -2.29
N LEU A 48 11.57 15.75 -2.68
CA LEU A 48 10.66 14.77 -2.07
C LEU A 48 10.89 13.42 -2.74
N LYS A 49 11.35 12.44 -1.96
CA LYS A 49 11.54 11.06 -2.41
C LYS A 49 10.48 10.17 -1.79
N ILE A 50 9.75 9.42 -2.62
CA ILE A 50 8.81 8.38 -2.19
C ILE A 50 9.21 7.07 -2.85
N THR A 51 9.41 6.04 -2.04
CA THR A 51 9.85 4.71 -2.49
C THR A 51 8.88 3.66 -2.01
N PHE A 52 8.44 2.82 -2.93
CA PHE A 52 7.63 1.63 -2.64
C PHE A 52 8.43 0.38 -2.96
N ASN A 53 8.34 -0.64 -2.11
CA ASN A 53 8.96 -1.94 -2.34
C ASN A 53 7.90 -3.04 -2.20
N PRO A 54 6.94 -3.12 -3.14
CA PRO A 54 5.80 -4.02 -2.99
C PRO A 54 6.22 -5.49 -2.91
N VAL A 55 5.71 -6.20 -1.91
CA VAL A 55 5.96 -7.62 -1.66
C VAL A 55 4.64 -8.34 -1.42
N ILE A 56 4.50 -9.53 -1.98
CA ILE A 56 3.47 -10.51 -1.64
C ILE A 56 4.12 -11.62 -0.85
N TYR A 57 3.70 -11.78 0.40
CA TYR A 57 4.06 -12.93 1.23
C TYR A 57 3.02 -14.03 1.06
N LEU A 58 3.46 -15.25 0.77
CA LEU A 58 2.60 -16.44 0.65
C LEU A 58 3.05 -17.51 1.64
N ASN A 59 2.09 -18.19 2.26
CA ASN A 59 2.39 -19.34 3.10
C ASN A 59 2.99 -20.46 2.23
N ASN A 60 4.20 -20.89 2.57
CA ASN A 60 4.94 -21.93 1.86
C ASN A 60 4.25 -23.31 1.90
N LYS A 61 3.29 -23.52 2.80
CA LYS A 61 2.48 -24.74 2.89
C LYS A 61 1.29 -24.77 1.91
N LEU A 62 0.94 -23.66 1.25
CA LEU A 62 -0.16 -23.63 0.29
C LEU A 62 0.18 -24.39 -1.01
N LYS A 63 -0.76 -25.20 -1.49
CA LYS A 63 -0.64 -25.99 -2.72
C LYS A 63 -1.86 -25.78 -3.63
N GLY A 64 -1.75 -26.22 -4.88
CA GLY A 64 -2.88 -26.32 -5.81
C GLY A 64 -3.67 -25.02 -6.01
N SER A 65 -5.01 -25.12 -5.98
CA SER A 65 -5.95 -24.02 -6.14
C SER A 65 -5.79 -22.96 -5.04
N ALA A 66 -5.63 -23.36 -3.79
CA ALA A 66 -5.49 -22.44 -2.66
C ALA A 66 -4.31 -21.47 -2.83
N LYS A 67 -3.18 -21.96 -3.38
CA LYS A 67 -2.02 -21.10 -3.70
C LYS A 67 -2.36 -20.09 -4.81
N LYS A 68 -3.07 -20.52 -5.86
CA LYS A 68 -3.45 -19.67 -6.99
C LYS A 68 -4.44 -18.59 -6.55
N GLU A 69 -5.43 -18.96 -5.74
CA GLU A 69 -6.44 -18.06 -5.19
C GLU A 69 -5.82 -17.02 -4.25
N ALA A 70 -4.95 -17.45 -3.33
CA ALA A 70 -4.23 -16.54 -2.44
C ALA A 70 -3.37 -15.55 -3.24
N LEU A 71 -2.61 -16.02 -4.24
CA LEU A 71 -1.84 -15.12 -5.10
C LEU A 71 -2.73 -14.17 -5.91
N ALA A 72 -3.87 -14.63 -6.41
CA ALA A 72 -4.82 -13.78 -7.14
C ALA A 72 -5.42 -12.69 -6.23
N HIS A 73 -5.74 -13.06 -4.99
CA HIS A 73 -6.20 -12.13 -3.95
C HIS A 73 -5.15 -11.05 -3.67
N GLU A 74 -3.90 -11.41 -3.41
CA GLU A 74 -2.85 -10.40 -3.13
C GLU A 74 -2.50 -9.55 -4.36
N LYS A 75 -2.61 -10.10 -5.57
CA LYS A 75 -2.49 -9.31 -6.80
C LYS A 75 -3.62 -8.28 -6.96
N ARG A 76 -4.79 -8.52 -6.37
CA ARG A 76 -5.87 -7.54 -6.34
C ARG A 76 -5.50 -6.35 -5.46
N HIS A 77 -5.01 -6.60 -4.25
CA HIS A 77 -4.51 -5.54 -3.36
C HIS A 77 -3.40 -4.72 -4.01
N PHE A 78 -2.43 -5.37 -4.68
CA PHE A 78 -1.40 -4.66 -5.43
C PHE A 78 -1.98 -3.75 -6.54
N ARG A 79 -3.04 -4.19 -7.23
CA ARG A 79 -3.69 -3.39 -8.27
C ARG A 79 -4.33 -2.13 -7.69
N ASP A 80 -5.04 -2.27 -6.58
CA ASP A 80 -5.70 -1.17 -5.89
C ASP A 80 -4.65 -0.19 -5.34
N PHE A 81 -3.57 -0.71 -4.73
CA PHE A 81 -2.39 0.07 -4.36
C PHE A 81 -1.80 0.86 -5.53
N ARG A 82 -1.57 0.21 -6.67
CA ARG A 82 -0.96 0.86 -7.84
C ARG A 82 -1.83 2.01 -8.35
N GLY A 83 -3.15 1.88 -8.29
CA GLY A 83 -4.09 2.96 -8.61
C GLY A 83 -3.91 4.17 -7.69
N LEU A 84 -3.95 3.93 -6.37
CA LEU A 84 -3.80 4.97 -5.36
C LEU A 84 -2.42 5.63 -5.40
N ALA A 85 -1.35 4.87 -5.62
CA ALA A 85 0.01 5.41 -5.73
C ALA A 85 0.18 6.32 -6.96
N ARG A 86 -0.50 6.01 -8.07
CA ARG A 86 -0.51 6.89 -9.26
C ARG A 86 -1.26 8.19 -9.00
N GLN A 87 -2.39 8.13 -8.29
CA GLN A 87 -3.14 9.31 -7.88
C GLN A 87 -2.28 10.19 -6.96
N LEU A 88 -1.63 9.61 -5.95
CA LEU A 88 -0.72 10.32 -5.06
C LEU A 88 0.42 11.01 -5.83
N ARG A 89 1.05 10.31 -6.80
CA ARG A 89 2.09 10.91 -7.65
C ARG A 89 1.57 12.11 -8.42
N SER A 90 0.37 12.01 -9.01
CA SER A 90 -0.24 13.09 -9.78
C SER A 90 -0.51 14.31 -8.89
N GLU A 91 -1.12 14.09 -7.74
CA GLU A 91 -1.46 15.12 -6.75
C GLU A 91 -0.22 15.86 -6.22
N LEU A 92 0.83 15.10 -5.88
CA LEU A 92 2.12 15.68 -5.44
C LEU A 92 2.80 16.47 -6.55
N THR A 93 2.75 15.98 -7.79
CA THR A 93 3.33 16.68 -8.94
C THR A 93 2.64 18.03 -9.15
N ASP A 94 1.31 18.06 -9.12
CA ASP A 94 0.52 19.28 -9.28
C ASP A 94 0.83 20.31 -8.18
N ARG A 95 0.86 19.87 -6.91
CA ARG A 95 1.18 20.76 -5.78
C ARG A 95 2.60 21.33 -5.83
N ILE A 96 3.58 20.50 -6.21
CA ILE A 96 4.95 20.95 -6.38
C ILE A 96 5.04 21.98 -7.51
N GLN A 97 4.37 21.76 -8.64
CA GLN A 97 4.34 22.69 -9.76
C GLN A 97 3.66 24.02 -9.41
N LYS A 98 2.56 23.97 -8.65
CA LYS A 98 1.81 25.15 -8.17
C LYS A 98 2.42 25.82 -6.94
N ARG A 99 3.58 25.34 -6.44
CA ARG A 99 4.24 25.84 -5.22
C ARG A 99 3.33 25.81 -3.97
N ARG A 100 2.45 24.80 -3.87
CA ARG A 100 1.50 24.57 -2.76
C ARG A 100 1.86 23.37 -1.88
N TYR A 101 3.07 22.84 -2.05
CA TYR A 101 3.56 21.72 -1.23
C TYR A 101 4.10 22.24 0.12
N SER A 102 3.82 21.50 1.19
CA SER A 102 4.47 21.62 2.49
C SER A 102 4.70 20.23 3.10
N SER A 103 5.63 20.13 4.05
CA SER A 103 5.90 18.87 4.75
C SER A 103 4.70 18.43 5.60
N ASP A 104 3.99 19.35 6.26
CA ASP A 104 2.74 19.07 6.99
C ASP A 104 1.66 18.48 6.08
N TYR A 105 1.55 19.00 4.85
CA TYR A 105 0.65 18.43 3.86
C TYR A 105 1.07 16.99 3.52
N MET A 106 2.37 16.70 3.36
CA MET A 106 2.86 15.38 3.03
C MET A 106 2.59 14.36 4.15
N GLU A 107 2.86 14.73 5.41
CA GLU A 107 2.55 13.90 6.58
C GLU A 107 1.07 13.54 6.64
N ASN A 108 0.21 14.56 6.53
CA ASN A 108 -1.24 14.37 6.52
C ASN A 108 -1.67 13.50 5.33
N ARG A 109 -1.18 13.81 4.13
CA ARG A 109 -1.54 13.08 2.90
C ARG A 109 -1.11 11.62 2.95
N TRP A 110 0.04 11.33 3.58
CA TRP A 110 0.55 9.98 3.77
C TRP A 110 -0.34 9.15 4.69
N ALA A 111 -0.79 9.72 5.81
CA ALA A 111 -1.76 9.05 6.68
C ALA A 111 -3.06 8.73 5.92
N TRP A 112 -3.56 9.69 5.12
CA TRP A 112 -4.73 9.47 4.27
C TRP A 112 -4.50 8.43 3.16
N PHE A 113 -3.30 8.35 2.60
CA PHE A 113 -2.96 7.32 1.60
C PHE A 113 -3.08 5.92 2.18
N HIS A 114 -2.57 5.68 3.39
CA HIS A 114 -2.72 4.41 4.11
C HIS A 114 -4.17 4.10 4.47
N TYR A 115 -4.93 5.12 4.86
CA TYR A 115 -6.36 4.97 5.10
C TYR A 115 -7.12 4.58 3.82
N ASP A 116 -6.82 5.22 2.68
CA ASP A 116 -7.43 4.90 1.38
C ASP A 116 -7.09 3.46 0.94
N LEU A 117 -5.84 3.00 1.18
CA LEU A 117 -5.44 1.61 0.95
C LEU A 117 -6.29 0.65 1.79
N CYS A 118 -6.49 0.96 3.07
CA CYS A 118 -7.34 0.14 3.94
C CYS A 118 -8.79 0.13 3.45
N LEU A 119 -9.35 1.28 3.05
CA LEU A 119 -10.71 1.35 2.51
C LEU A 119 -10.87 0.53 1.24
N ALA A 120 -9.88 0.55 0.34
CA ALA A 120 -9.88 -0.28 -0.86
C ALA A 120 -9.85 -1.78 -0.52
N SER A 121 -8.99 -2.18 0.43
CA SER A 121 -8.93 -3.55 0.96
C SER A 121 -10.29 -3.98 1.53
N ARG A 122 -10.86 -3.17 2.43
CA ARG A 122 -12.18 -3.38 3.03
C ARG A 122 -13.29 -3.52 1.99
N ALA A 123 -13.32 -2.67 0.97
CA ALA A 123 -14.32 -2.75 -0.10
C ALA A 123 -14.19 -4.05 -0.90
N TYR A 124 -12.95 -4.47 -1.20
CA TYR A 124 -12.70 -5.75 -1.85
C TYR A 124 -13.13 -6.93 -0.99
N HIS A 125 -12.76 -6.97 0.30
CA HIS A 125 -13.13 -8.05 1.22
C HIS A 125 -14.64 -8.17 1.40
N LYS A 126 -15.36 -7.05 1.51
CA LYS A 126 -16.84 -7.07 1.52
C LYS A 126 -17.41 -7.74 0.27
N ARG A 127 -16.86 -7.45 -0.91
CA ARG A 127 -17.34 -7.99 -2.19
C ARG A 127 -17.14 -9.50 -2.30
N ILE A 128 -16.09 -10.05 -1.70
CA ILE A 128 -15.77 -11.49 -1.78
C ILE A 128 -16.19 -12.28 -0.54
N GLY A 129 -16.92 -11.67 0.40
CA GLY A 129 -17.34 -12.33 1.65
C GLY A 129 -16.19 -12.67 2.59
N ALA A 130 -15.06 -11.96 2.52
CA ALA A 130 -13.91 -12.17 3.39
C ALA A 130 -13.98 -11.30 4.66
N MET A 131 -13.12 -11.61 5.65
CA MET A 131 -12.95 -10.78 6.85
C MET A 131 -12.60 -9.35 6.46
N VAL A 132 -13.27 -8.38 7.07
CA VAL A 132 -13.14 -6.96 6.72
C VAL A 132 -12.11 -6.27 7.62
N ASP A 133 -11.25 -5.45 7.01
CA ASP A 133 -10.31 -4.61 7.75
C ASP A 133 -10.99 -3.49 8.55
N ILE A 134 -10.49 -3.26 9.76
CA ILE A 134 -10.79 -2.06 10.55
C ILE A 134 -9.88 -0.95 10.05
N CYS A 135 -10.46 0.06 9.43
CA CYS A 135 -9.74 1.22 8.94
C CYS A 135 -9.90 2.39 9.91
N ILE A 136 -8.80 2.78 10.56
CA ILE A 136 -8.77 3.92 11.48
C ILE A 136 -8.57 5.17 10.65
N ARG A 137 -9.57 6.04 10.66
CA ARG A 137 -9.54 7.32 9.93
C ARG A 137 -8.51 8.26 10.59
N PRO A 138 -7.65 8.95 9.81
CA PRO A 138 -6.80 10.02 10.35
C PRO A 138 -7.67 11.11 11.01
N SER A 139 -7.18 11.67 12.12
CA SER A 139 -7.88 12.75 12.85
C SER A 139 -7.86 14.08 12.09
N SER A 140 -6.88 14.28 11.22
CA SER A 140 -6.74 15.45 10.36
C SER A 140 -7.75 15.47 9.22
N SER A 141 -8.14 16.67 8.81
CA SER A 141 -8.94 16.88 7.60
C SER A 141 -8.22 16.31 6.37
N ARG A 142 -9.00 15.66 5.49
CA ARG A 142 -8.47 15.14 4.22
C ARG A 142 -7.93 16.32 3.41
N PRO A 143 -6.66 16.29 2.98
CA PRO A 143 -6.14 17.39 2.19
C PRO A 143 -6.77 17.39 0.78
N HIS A 144 -7.09 18.58 0.28
CA HIS A 144 -7.66 18.85 -1.05
C HIS A 144 -6.63 19.56 -1.92
#